data_AF-A0A328SJ37-F1
#
_entry.id   AF-A0A328SJ37-F1
#
_cell.length_a   1.000
_cell.length_b   1.000
_cell.length_c   1.000
_cell.angle_alpha   90.00
_cell.angle_beta   90.00
_cell.angle_gamma   90.00
#
_symmetry.space_group_name_H-M   'P 1'
#
loop_
_entity.id
_entity.type
_entity.pdbx_description
1 polymer ?
#
loop_
_entity_poly.entity_id
_entity_poly.type
_entity_poly.pdbx_seq_one_letter_code
_entity_poly.pdbx_strand_id
1 'polypeptide(L)'
;MNTTIPYTNLITGTMDVISQSLTIPVLIILSIMFIITVVMLGMVISEYTSRKKVSVETISKLIYDINNAISIYELETIVTNSELPKSQKDVLNNIIQSHTLSETSREALARRLVETEEEKTENTLRKTDIITKIGPTLGLMGTLIPMGPGLAALGAGDITTLAQSLTVAFDTTIVGIGSGALAYVLSKVRRGWYEHYLSDLDALTDALLDKMGRL
;
A
#
# COMPACT_ATOMS: atom_id res chain seq x y z
N MET A 1 -22.88 50.15 7.16
CA MET A 1 -24.17 49.60 6.69
C MET A 1 -23.83 48.53 5.66
N ASN A 2 -23.47 47.33 6.12
CA ASN A 2 -23.11 46.24 5.22
C ASN A 2 -24.40 45.69 4.62
N THR A 3 -24.59 45.93 3.33
CA THR A 3 -25.62 45.27 2.53
C THR A 3 -25.25 43.79 2.41
N THR A 4 -25.55 43.01 3.44
CA THR A 4 -25.53 41.55 3.37
C THR A 4 -26.60 41.15 2.37
N ILE A 5 -26.18 40.67 1.20
CA ILE A 5 -27.08 40.10 0.20
C ILE A 5 -27.86 38.97 0.91
N PRO A 6 -29.20 38.97 0.91
CA PRO A 6 -29.99 38.03 1.72
C PRO A 6 -29.65 36.56 1.45
N TYR A 7 -29.18 36.23 0.24
CA TYR A 7 -28.73 34.89 -0.14
C TYR A 7 -27.39 34.47 0.48
N THR A 8 -26.51 35.41 0.83
CA THR A 8 -25.19 35.11 1.41
C THR A 8 -25.33 34.43 2.77
N ASN A 9 -26.22 34.93 3.63
CA ASN A 9 -26.42 34.38 4.98
C ASN A 9 -26.97 32.94 4.95
N LEU A 10 -27.80 32.62 3.95
CA LEU A 10 -28.35 31.27 3.76
C LEU A 10 -27.26 30.29 3.31
N ILE A 11 -26.38 30.70 2.39
CA ILE A 11 -25.26 29.87 1.90
C ILE A 11 -24.21 29.66 3.01
N THR A 12 -23.85 30.70 3.76
CA THR A 12 -22.88 30.56 4.84
C THR A 12 -23.41 29.68 5.97
N GLY A 13 -24.70 29.78 6.31
CA GLY A 13 -25.32 28.93 7.32
C GLY A 13 -25.40 27.47 6.91
N THR A 14 -25.71 27.17 5.63
CA THR A 14 -25.70 25.78 5.16
C THR A 14 -24.30 25.19 5.13
N MET A 15 -23.28 25.97 4.75
CA MET A 15 -21.88 25.54 4.78
C MET A 15 -21.40 25.22 6.21
N ASP A 16 -21.79 26.03 7.20
CA ASP A 16 -21.46 25.80 8.60
C ASP A 16 -22.05 24.49 9.12
N VAL A 17 -23.35 24.24 8.85
CA VAL A 17 -24.00 22.99 9.23
C VAL A 17 -23.33 21.78 8.57
N ILE A 18 -22.98 21.87 7.28
CA ILE A 18 -22.27 20.80 6.57
C ILE A 18 -20.91 20.52 7.22
N SER A 19 -20.12 21.57 7.47
CA SER A 19 -18.79 21.45 8.07
C SER A 19 -18.86 20.81 9.46
N GLN A 20 -19.73 21.33 10.34
CA GLN A 20 -19.87 20.81 11.71
C GLN A 20 -20.39 19.36 11.73
N SER A 21 -21.28 19.00 10.79
CA SER A 21 -21.77 17.62 10.65
C SER A 21 -20.67 16.61 10.30
N LEU A 22 -19.58 17.07 9.68
CA LEU A 22 -18.44 16.22 9.32
C LEU A 22 -17.48 15.94 10.49
N THR A 23 -17.60 16.65 11.62
CA THR A 23 -16.69 16.48 12.77
C THR A 23 -16.63 15.02 13.23
N ILE A 24 -17.77 14.43 13.58
CA ILE A 24 -17.83 13.07 14.11
C ILE A 24 -17.37 12.04 13.06
N PRO A 25 -17.84 12.07 11.80
CA PRO A 25 -17.32 11.21 10.74
C PRO A 25 -15.80 11.28 10.57
N VAL A 26 -15.21 12.49 10.54
CA VAL A 26 -13.76 12.68 10.39
C VAL A 26 -13.01 12.04 11.56
N LEU A 27 -13.46 12.25 12.79
CA LEU A 27 -12.85 11.65 13.99
C LEU A 27 -12.87 10.13 13.95
N ILE A 28 -14.00 9.53 13.54
CA ILE A 28 -14.16 8.07 13.44
C ILE A 28 -13.21 7.52 12.36
N ILE A 29 -13.19 8.13 11.17
CA ILE A 29 -12.35 7.67 10.06
C ILE A 29 -10.86 7.78 10.44
N LEU A 30 -10.44 8.90 11.05
CA LEU A 30 -9.06 9.07 11.55
C LEU A 30 -8.68 7.99 12.55
N SER A 31 -9.56 7.68 13.51
CA SER A 31 -9.31 6.67 14.53
C SER A 31 -9.17 5.27 13.92
N ILE A 32 -10.05 4.89 13.00
CA ILE A 32 -9.98 3.61 12.28
C ILE A 32 -8.69 3.54 11.47
N MET A 33 -8.35 4.60 10.75
CA MET A 33 -7.17 4.66 9.90
C MET A 33 -5.87 4.56 10.71
N PHE A 34 -5.82 5.17 11.90
CA PHE A 34 -4.70 5.02 12.82
C PHE A 34 -4.53 3.55 13.27
N ILE A 35 -5.62 2.90 13.68
CA ILE A 35 -5.61 1.47 14.06
C ILE A 35 -5.10 0.61 12.90
N ILE A 36 -5.62 0.83 11.69
CA ILE A 36 -5.18 0.11 10.48
C ILE A 36 -3.67 0.32 10.24
N THR A 37 -3.17 1.53 10.41
CA THR A 37 -1.75 1.85 10.22
C THR A 37 -0.86 1.11 11.23
N VAL A 38 -1.29 1.03 12.50
CA VAL A 38 -0.57 0.27 13.54
C VAL A 38 -0.58 -1.23 13.23
N VAL A 39 -1.72 -1.78 12.78
CA VAL A 39 -1.79 -3.19 12.37
C VAL A 39 -0.87 -3.45 11.17
N MET A 40 -0.85 -2.56 10.17
CA MET A 40 0.05 -2.66 9.01
C MET A 40 1.52 -2.61 9.43
N LEU A 41 1.89 -1.78 10.40
CA LEU A 41 3.24 -1.74 10.96
C LEU A 41 3.64 -3.12 11.53
N GLY A 42 2.76 -3.75 12.32
CA GLY A 42 2.99 -5.10 12.84
C GLY A 42 3.14 -6.14 11.72
N MET A 43 2.31 -6.06 10.69
CA MET A 43 2.42 -6.94 9.51
C MET A 43 3.75 -6.76 8.77
N VAL A 44 4.21 -5.53 8.59
CA VAL A 44 5.49 -5.24 7.91
C VAL A 44 6.68 -5.73 8.73
N ILE A 45 6.65 -5.57 10.06
CA ILE A 45 7.70 -6.09 10.95
C ILE A 45 7.74 -7.63 10.90
N SER A 46 6.57 -8.27 10.93
CA SER A 46 6.45 -9.72 10.80
C SER A 46 6.99 -10.20 9.45
N GLU A 47 6.62 -9.53 8.37
CA GLU A 47 7.10 -9.79 7.01
C GLU A 47 8.61 -9.60 6.90
N TYR A 48 9.15 -8.52 7.48
CA TYR A 48 10.59 -8.25 7.50
C TYR A 48 11.39 -9.37 8.18
N THR A 49 10.90 -9.84 9.32
CA THR A 49 11.59 -10.86 10.12
C THR A 49 11.47 -12.25 9.50
N SER A 50 10.34 -12.53 8.84
CA SER A 50 10.04 -13.86 8.27
C SER A 50 10.57 -14.04 6.85
N ARG A 51 10.89 -12.96 6.14
CA ARG A 51 11.43 -13.05 4.77
C ARG A 51 12.83 -13.63 4.80
N LYS A 52 12.99 -14.80 4.17
CA LYS A 52 14.29 -15.27 3.71
C LYS A 52 14.76 -14.29 2.62
N LYS A 53 15.84 -13.55 2.88
CA LYS A 53 16.49 -12.75 1.83
C LYS A 53 17.02 -13.71 0.78
N VAL A 54 16.43 -13.67 -0.41
CA VAL A 54 17.04 -14.30 -1.58
C VAL A 54 18.19 -13.41 -2.02
N SER A 55 19.39 -13.97 -2.07
CA SER A 55 20.57 -13.23 -2.50
C SER A 55 20.68 -13.22 -4.02
N VAL A 56 21.36 -12.22 -4.57
CA VAL A 56 21.68 -12.17 -6.01
C VAL A 56 22.45 -13.42 -6.44
N GLU A 57 23.27 -13.98 -5.56
CA GLU A 57 24.02 -15.23 -5.77
C GLU A 57 23.08 -16.43 -5.92
N THR A 58 22.01 -16.50 -5.11
CA THR A 58 20.99 -17.55 -5.19
C THR A 58 20.26 -17.48 -6.53
N ILE A 59 19.83 -16.28 -6.96
CA ILE A 59 19.16 -16.09 -8.26
C ILE A 59 20.10 -16.44 -9.41
N SER A 60 21.34 -15.96 -9.36
CA SER A 60 22.34 -16.25 -10.39
C SER A 60 22.57 -17.76 -10.51
N LYS A 61 22.72 -18.46 -9.38
CA LYS A 61 22.87 -19.92 -9.36
C LYS A 61 21.65 -20.62 -9.96
N LEU A 62 20.44 -20.19 -9.61
CA LEU A 62 19.22 -20.76 -10.18
C LEU A 62 19.14 -20.58 -11.69
N ILE A 63 19.54 -19.42 -12.23
CA ILE A 63 19.61 -19.19 -13.68
C ILE A 63 20.60 -20.17 -14.33
N TYR A 64 21.77 -20.39 -13.73
CA TYR A 64 22.73 -21.39 -14.21
C TYR A 64 22.17 -22.81 -14.14
N ASP A 65 21.53 -23.19 -13.04
CA ASP A 65 20.96 -24.52 -12.84
C ASP A 65 19.82 -24.78 -13.85
N ILE A 66 18.94 -23.79 -14.06
CA ILE A 66 17.88 -23.82 -15.07
C ILE A 66 18.48 -24.00 -16.48
N ASN A 67 19.49 -23.21 -16.84
CA ASN A 67 20.09 -23.28 -18.17
C ASN A 67 20.73 -24.65 -18.47
N ASN A 68 21.28 -25.30 -17.44
CA ASN A 68 21.92 -26.61 -17.57
C ASN A 68 20.96 -27.81 -17.45
N ALA A 69 19.70 -27.60 -17.07
CA ALA A 69 18.73 -28.67 -16.93
C ALA A 69 18.56 -29.47 -18.24
N ILE A 70 18.35 -30.77 -18.16
CA ILE A 70 18.30 -31.68 -19.31
C ILE A 70 16.85 -32.04 -19.64
N SER A 71 15.91 -31.84 -18.71
CA SER A 71 14.51 -32.20 -18.87
C SER A 71 13.56 -31.26 -18.12
N ILE A 72 12.28 -31.30 -18.50
CA ILE A 72 11.19 -30.57 -17.83
C ILE A 72 11.07 -31.00 -16.35
N TYR A 73 11.25 -32.29 -16.05
CA TYR A 73 11.20 -32.82 -14.69
C TYR A 73 12.33 -32.26 -13.80
N GLU A 74 13.52 -32.06 -14.38
CA GLU A 74 14.65 -31.46 -13.68
C GLU A 74 14.40 -29.98 -13.37
N LEU A 75 13.77 -29.24 -14.30
CA LEU A 75 13.35 -27.85 -14.06
C LEU A 75 12.39 -27.75 -12.88
N GLU A 76 11.37 -28.61 -12.83
CA GLU A 76 10.41 -28.65 -11.71
C GLU A 76 11.11 -28.95 -10.37
N THR A 77 12.10 -29.85 -10.40
CA THR A 77 12.89 -30.22 -9.21
C THR A 77 13.76 -29.06 -8.72
N ILE A 78 14.41 -28.33 -9.63
CA ILE A 78 15.23 -27.15 -9.31
C ILE A 78 14.36 -26.06 -8.67
N VAL A 79 13.22 -25.72 -9.29
CA VAL A 79 12.32 -24.69 -8.78
C VAL A 79 11.72 -25.09 -7.43
N THR A 80 11.29 -26.34 -7.27
CA THR A 80 10.67 -26.83 -6.03
C THR A 80 11.65 -26.81 -4.85
N ASN A 81 12.91 -27.22 -5.08
CA ASN A 81 13.95 -27.26 -4.05
C ASN A 81 14.67 -25.92 -3.80
N SER A 82 14.41 -24.91 -4.63
CA SER A 82 15.00 -23.58 -4.49
C SER A 82 14.61 -22.88 -3.17
N GLU A 83 15.36 -21.84 -2.78
CA GLU A 83 15.02 -21.02 -1.61
C GLU A 83 14.03 -19.89 -1.91
N LEU A 84 13.37 -19.93 -3.06
CA LEU A 84 12.42 -18.91 -3.49
C LEU A 84 11.16 -18.87 -2.61
N PRO A 85 10.56 -17.69 -2.43
CA PRO A 85 9.20 -17.54 -1.92
C PRO A 85 8.20 -18.45 -2.64
N LYS A 86 7.21 -18.97 -1.89
CA LYS A 86 6.19 -19.88 -2.42
C LYS A 86 5.47 -19.31 -3.67
N SER A 87 5.11 -18.03 -3.63
CA SER A 87 4.41 -17.36 -4.74
C SER A 87 5.22 -17.37 -6.04
N GLN A 88 6.54 -17.16 -5.99
CA GLN A 88 7.41 -17.28 -7.18
C GLN A 88 7.46 -18.73 -7.68
N LYS A 89 7.63 -19.71 -6.77
CA LYS A 89 7.65 -21.13 -7.15
C LYS A 89 6.35 -21.53 -7.85
N ASP A 90 5.21 -21.08 -7.34
CA ASP A 90 3.90 -21.39 -7.92
C ASP A 90 3.80 -20.84 -9.36
N VAL A 91 4.27 -19.61 -9.61
CA VAL A 91 4.31 -19.02 -10.95
C VAL A 91 5.22 -19.82 -11.88
N LEU A 92 6.47 -20.07 -11.46
CA LEU A 92 7.46 -20.79 -12.26
C LEU A 92 6.99 -22.22 -12.57
N ASN A 93 6.40 -22.92 -11.60
CA ASN A 93 5.85 -24.26 -11.80
C ASN A 93 4.66 -24.26 -12.77
N ASN A 94 3.76 -23.27 -12.71
CA ASN A 94 2.68 -23.15 -13.69
C ASN A 94 3.22 -22.95 -15.12
N ILE A 95 4.33 -22.22 -15.28
CA ILE A 95 5.00 -22.07 -16.58
C ILE A 95 5.59 -23.41 -17.03
N ILE A 96 6.30 -24.14 -16.16
CA ILE A 96 6.89 -25.44 -16.48
C ILE A 96 5.82 -26.47 -16.88
N GLN A 97 4.69 -26.50 -16.18
CA GLN A 97 3.57 -27.40 -16.47
C GLN A 97 2.88 -27.08 -17.81
N SER A 98 3.06 -25.88 -18.34
CA SER A 98 2.54 -25.47 -19.64
C SER A 98 3.42 -25.87 -20.84
N HIS A 99 4.35 -26.82 -20.65
CA HIS A 99 5.26 -27.33 -21.69
C HIS A 99 4.58 -27.89 -22.95
N THR A 100 3.28 -28.21 -22.89
CA THR A 100 2.49 -28.66 -24.06
C THR A 100 2.02 -27.53 -24.96
N LEU A 101 2.10 -26.27 -24.51
CA LEU A 101 1.73 -25.09 -25.29
C LEU A 101 2.79 -24.76 -26.34
N SER A 102 2.38 -24.04 -27.39
CA SER A 102 3.33 -23.41 -28.31
C SER A 102 4.19 -22.38 -27.55
N GLU A 103 5.40 -22.13 -28.03
CA GLU A 103 6.32 -21.14 -27.47
C GLU A 103 5.64 -19.78 -27.25
N THR A 104 4.92 -19.30 -28.28
CA THR A 104 4.15 -18.05 -28.23
C THR A 104 3.04 -18.03 -27.19
N SER A 105 2.32 -19.15 -27.03
CA SER A 105 1.23 -19.26 -26.04
C SER A 105 1.78 -19.36 -24.63
N ARG A 106 2.94 -20.01 -24.46
CA ARG A 106 3.65 -20.13 -23.19
C ARG A 106 4.22 -18.79 -22.73
N GLU A 107 4.81 -18.02 -23.64
CA GLU A 107 5.26 -16.65 -23.36
C GLU A 107 4.09 -15.76 -22.92
N ALA A 108 2.96 -15.83 -23.63
CA ALA A 108 1.75 -15.09 -23.26
C ALA A 108 1.22 -15.49 -21.87
N LEU A 109 1.23 -16.79 -21.53
CA LEU A 109 0.85 -17.28 -20.20
C LEU A 109 1.82 -16.79 -19.12
N ALA A 110 3.13 -16.90 -19.35
CA ALA A 110 4.15 -16.48 -18.40
C ALA A 110 4.03 -14.99 -18.08
N ARG A 111 3.90 -14.15 -19.12
CA ARG A 111 3.66 -12.72 -18.96
C ARG A 111 2.40 -12.44 -18.15
N ARG A 112 1.30 -13.15 -18.42
CA ARG A 112 0.04 -12.95 -17.67
C ARG A 112 0.17 -13.33 -16.20
N LEU A 113 0.93 -14.39 -15.89
CA LEU A 113 1.18 -14.81 -14.51
C LEU A 113 2.03 -13.78 -13.75
N VAL A 114 3.08 -13.25 -14.39
CA VAL A 114 3.91 -12.19 -13.81
C VAL A 114 3.09 -10.91 -13.59
N GLU A 115 2.35 -10.44 -14.59
CA GLU A 115 1.44 -9.28 -14.47
C GLU A 115 0.44 -9.45 -13.31
N THR A 116 -0.02 -10.67 -13.05
CA THR A 116 -0.91 -10.96 -11.92
C THR A 116 -0.20 -10.81 -10.57
N GLU A 117 1.09 -11.16 -10.47
CA GLU A 117 1.90 -10.93 -9.27
C GLU A 117 2.23 -9.44 -9.07
N GLU A 118 2.47 -8.70 -10.16
CA GLU A 118 2.63 -7.24 -10.13
C GLU A 118 1.35 -6.57 -9.59
N GLU A 119 0.18 -6.98 -10.08
CA GLU A 119 -1.10 -6.43 -9.64
C GLU A 119 -1.35 -6.68 -8.13
N LYS A 120 -1.06 -7.89 -7.63
CA LYS A 120 -1.17 -8.22 -6.19
C LYS A 120 -0.29 -7.32 -5.34
N THR A 121 0.94 -7.10 -5.81
CA THR A 121 1.95 -6.27 -5.19
C THR A 121 1.50 -4.81 -5.14
N GLU A 122 1.04 -4.26 -6.26
CA GLU A 122 0.51 -2.90 -6.37
C GLU A 122 -0.72 -2.71 -5.49
N ASN A 123 -1.66 -3.66 -5.52
CA ASN A 123 -2.88 -3.64 -4.69
C ASN A 123 -2.55 -3.56 -3.19
N THR A 124 -1.45 -4.18 -2.77
CA THR A 124 -0.99 -4.14 -1.37
C THR A 124 -0.41 -2.77 -1.01
N LEU A 125 0.44 -2.20 -1.88
CA LEU A 125 1.02 -0.85 -1.70
C LEU A 125 -0.04 0.25 -1.76
N ARG A 126 -1.08 0.09 -2.60
CA ARG A 126 -2.16 1.07 -2.75
C ARG A 126 -2.85 1.39 -1.43
N LYS A 127 -3.00 0.42 -0.53
CA LYS A 127 -3.62 0.62 0.79
C LYS A 127 -2.83 1.62 1.64
N THR A 128 -1.50 1.48 1.70
CA THR A 128 -0.63 2.40 2.44
C THR A 128 -0.49 3.76 1.75
N ASP A 129 -0.52 3.78 0.42
CA ASP A 129 -0.44 5.03 -0.35
C ASP A 129 -1.68 5.90 -0.17
N ILE A 130 -2.87 5.28 -0.06
CA ILE A 130 -4.12 6.00 0.26
C ILE A 130 -4.02 6.66 1.63
N ILE A 131 -3.60 5.92 2.67
CA ILE A 131 -3.47 6.47 4.03
C ILE A 131 -2.45 7.62 4.08
N THR A 132 -1.33 7.47 3.36
CA THR A 132 -0.30 8.50 3.26
C THR A 132 -0.84 9.84 2.76
N LYS A 133 -1.78 9.79 1.80
CA LYS A 133 -2.36 11.00 1.17
C LYS A 133 -3.56 11.54 1.93
N ILE A 134 -4.46 10.66 2.36
CA ILE A 134 -5.73 11.06 2.97
C ILE A 134 -5.55 11.40 4.45
N GLY A 135 -4.63 10.74 5.16
CA GLY A 135 -4.47 10.91 6.60
C GLY A 135 -4.17 12.33 7.04
N PRO A 136 -3.14 13.00 6.48
CA PRO A 136 -2.86 14.40 6.78
C PRO A 136 -4.02 15.33 6.42
N THR A 137 -4.73 15.04 5.32
CA THR A 137 -5.87 15.84 4.86
C THR A 137 -7.05 15.77 5.83
N LEU A 138 -7.37 14.57 6.33
CA LEU A 138 -8.40 14.39 7.37
C LEU A 138 -7.98 15.02 8.70
N GLY A 139 -6.69 14.94 9.07
CA GLY A 139 -6.15 15.59 10.26
C GLY A 139 -6.32 17.11 10.20
N LEU A 140 -6.03 17.71 9.04
CA LEU A 140 -6.26 19.14 8.80
C LEU A 140 -7.75 19.51 8.86
N MET A 141 -8.65 18.70 8.30
CA MET A 141 -10.09 18.92 8.47
C MET A 141 -10.50 18.88 9.94
N GLY A 142 -9.93 17.94 10.70
CA GLY A 142 -10.12 17.82 12.15
C GLY A 142 -9.72 19.06 12.94
N THR A 143 -8.82 19.90 12.41
CA THR A 143 -8.50 21.20 13.03
C THR A 143 -9.46 22.29 12.62
N LEU A 144 -9.78 22.38 11.33
CA LEU A 144 -10.50 23.52 10.78
C LEU A 144 -11.96 23.54 11.23
N ILE A 145 -12.57 22.38 11.43
CA ILE A 145 -13.99 22.29 11.85
C ILE A 145 -14.22 22.83 13.28
N PRO A 146 -13.52 22.36 14.34
CA PRO A 146 -13.75 22.85 15.70
C PRO A 146 -13.23 24.27 15.95
N MET A 147 -12.34 24.81 15.09
CA MET A 147 -11.83 26.17 15.26
C MET A 147 -12.89 27.25 15.02
N GLY A 148 -13.92 27.01 14.22
CA GLY A 148 -15.04 27.96 14.06
C GLY A 148 -15.75 28.24 15.39
N PRO A 149 -16.32 27.21 16.04
CA PRO A 149 -16.89 27.32 17.39
C PRO A 149 -15.89 27.81 18.44
N GLY A 150 -14.63 27.36 18.39
CA GLY A 150 -13.60 27.76 19.35
C GLY A 150 -13.27 29.26 19.30
N LEU A 151 -13.12 29.83 18.11
CA LEU A 151 -12.88 31.28 17.94
C LEU A 151 -14.12 32.12 18.31
N ALA A 152 -15.32 31.60 18.06
CA ALA A 152 -16.55 32.25 18.52
C ALA A 152 -16.63 32.29 20.06
N ALA A 153 -16.25 31.19 20.74
CA ALA A 153 -16.18 31.12 22.19
C ALA A 153 -15.17 32.11 22.79
N LEU A 154 -14.01 32.28 22.14
CA LEU A 154 -13.04 33.31 22.51
C LEU A 154 -13.65 34.72 22.48
N GLY A 155 -14.45 35.04 21.45
CA GLY A 155 -15.16 36.31 21.36
C GLY A 155 -16.15 36.55 22.51
N ALA A 156 -16.67 35.48 23.11
CA ALA A 156 -17.55 35.51 24.27
C ALA A 156 -16.80 35.48 25.62
N GLY A 157 -15.46 35.37 25.62
CA GLY A 157 -14.65 35.21 26.83
C GLY A 157 -14.69 33.79 27.44
N ASP A 158 -15.24 32.80 26.73
CA ASP A 158 -15.27 31.40 27.16
C ASP A 158 -14.00 30.66 26.75
N ILE A 159 -13.00 30.76 27.63
CA ILE A 159 -11.69 30.12 27.46
C ILE A 159 -11.79 28.58 27.58
N THR A 160 -12.81 28.07 28.29
CA THR A 160 -12.96 26.62 28.52
C THR A 160 -13.34 25.93 27.22
N THR A 161 -14.35 26.45 26.53
CA THR A 161 -14.78 25.91 25.23
C THR A 161 -13.68 26.06 24.18
N LEU A 162 -12.98 27.20 24.15
CA LEU A 162 -11.82 27.40 23.29
C LEU A 162 -10.74 26.32 23.52
N ALA A 163 -10.38 26.06 24.77
CA ALA A 163 -9.36 25.07 25.11
C ALA A 163 -9.78 23.66 24.66
N GLN A 164 -11.05 23.29 24.83
CA GLN A 164 -11.56 21.99 24.36
C GLN A 164 -11.49 21.86 22.84
N SER A 165 -11.91 22.89 22.10
CA SER A 165 -11.80 22.92 20.63
C SER A 165 -10.36 22.79 20.14
N LEU A 166 -9.41 23.44 20.82
CA LEU A 166 -7.99 23.35 20.49
C LEU A 166 -7.40 21.96 20.75
N THR A 167 -7.75 21.32 21.88
CA THR A 167 -7.29 19.96 22.17
C THR A 167 -7.71 18.99 21.07
N VAL A 168 -9.00 19.00 20.70
CA VAL A 168 -9.51 18.14 19.60
C VAL A 168 -8.80 18.45 18.28
N ALA A 169 -8.57 19.73 17.96
CA ALA A 169 -7.84 20.12 16.77
C ALA A 169 -6.40 19.57 16.75
N PHE A 170 -5.65 19.71 17.85
CA PHE A 170 -4.28 19.22 17.89
C PHE A 170 -4.20 17.68 17.83
N ASP A 171 -5.07 16.99 18.57
CA ASP A 171 -5.10 15.53 18.60
C ASP A 171 -5.36 14.96 17.19
N THR A 172 -6.33 15.52 16.46
CA THR A 172 -6.66 15.07 15.10
C THR A 172 -5.51 15.27 14.11
N THR A 173 -4.75 16.35 14.23
CA THR A 173 -3.56 16.57 13.40
C THR A 173 -2.46 15.58 13.72
N ILE A 174 -2.18 15.36 15.00
CA ILE A 174 -1.14 14.41 15.43
C ILE A 174 -1.47 13.02 14.89
N VAL A 175 -2.72 12.59 15.02
CA VAL A 175 -3.18 11.29 14.51
C VAL A 175 -3.14 11.24 12.97
N GLY A 176 -3.63 12.26 12.28
CA GLY A 176 -3.68 12.31 10.82
C GLY A 176 -2.29 12.35 10.16
N ILE A 177 -1.41 13.23 10.63
CA ILE A 177 -0.02 13.31 10.15
C ILE A 177 0.75 12.06 10.57
N GLY A 178 0.61 11.62 11.82
CA GLY A 178 1.31 10.44 12.34
C GLY A 178 0.97 9.17 11.55
N SER A 179 -0.31 8.93 11.27
CA SER A 179 -0.74 7.80 10.43
C SER A 179 -0.24 7.92 8.99
N GLY A 180 -0.32 9.10 8.38
CA GLY A 180 0.20 9.33 7.03
C GLY A 180 1.72 9.11 6.91
N ALA A 181 2.50 9.64 7.87
CA ALA A 181 3.95 9.48 7.91
C ALA A 181 4.37 8.02 8.14
N LEU A 182 3.70 7.31 9.05
CA LEU A 182 3.94 5.88 9.27
C LEU A 182 3.61 5.07 8.01
N ALA A 183 2.44 5.29 7.41
CA ALA A 183 2.05 4.61 6.17
C ALA A 183 3.03 4.85 5.02
N TYR A 184 3.59 6.06 4.91
CA TYR A 184 4.62 6.39 3.92
C TYR A 184 5.88 5.53 4.11
N VAL A 185 6.40 5.45 5.34
CA VAL A 185 7.59 4.64 5.64
C VAL A 185 7.33 3.18 5.34
N LEU A 186 6.16 2.65 5.71
CA LEU A 186 5.76 1.28 5.42
C LEU A 186 5.68 1.01 3.91
N SER A 187 5.07 1.91 3.14
CA SER A 187 4.96 1.80 1.69
C SER A 187 6.35 1.79 1.04
N LYS A 188 7.23 2.71 1.46
CA LYS A 188 8.60 2.82 0.92
C LYS A 188 9.42 1.55 1.15
N VAL A 189 9.35 0.99 2.36
CA VAL A 189 10.06 -0.23 2.72
C VAL A 189 9.54 -1.42 1.91
N ARG A 190 8.21 -1.60 1.82
CA ARG A 190 7.60 -2.69 1.04
C ARG A 190 7.91 -2.60 -0.44
N ARG A 191 7.86 -1.38 -1.00
CA ARG A 191 8.10 -1.14 -2.42
C ARG A 191 9.47 -1.68 -2.85
N GLY A 192 10.52 -1.38 -2.09
CA GLY A 192 11.86 -1.91 -2.39
C GLY A 192 11.92 -3.45 -2.38
N TRP A 193 11.25 -4.11 -1.43
CA TRP A 193 11.23 -5.58 -1.41
C TRP A 193 10.45 -6.19 -2.57
N TYR A 194 9.39 -5.52 -2.98
CA TYR A 194 8.54 -5.96 -4.07
C TYR A 194 9.19 -5.74 -5.43
N GLU A 195 9.91 -4.65 -5.62
CA GLU A 195 10.71 -4.40 -6.83
C GLU A 195 11.77 -5.50 -7.03
N HIS A 196 12.52 -5.86 -5.99
CA HIS A 196 13.47 -6.98 -6.06
C HIS A 196 12.77 -8.31 -6.34
N TYR A 197 11.65 -8.59 -5.66
CA TYR A 197 10.87 -9.81 -5.86
C TYR A 197 10.36 -9.98 -7.30
N LEU A 198 9.85 -8.90 -7.92
CA LEU A 198 9.35 -8.94 -9.28
C LEU A 198 10.50 -9.06 -10.28
N SER A 199 11.57 -8.30 -10.09
CA SER A 199 12.77 -8.38 -10.94
C SER A 199 13.40 -9.78 -10.93
N ASP A 200 13.44 -10.46 -9.79
CA ASP A 200 13.94 -11.83 -9.69
C ASP A 200 13.01 -12.81 -10.42
N LEU A 201 11.68 -12.61 -10.31
CA LEU A 201 10.68 -13.43 -10.98
C LEU A 201 10.76 -13.30 -12.50
N ASP A 202 10.94 -12.08 -13.01
CA ASP A 202 11.14 -11.79 -14.44
C ASP A 202 12.38 -12.51 -14.97
N ALA A 203 13.53 -12.33 -14.32
CA ALA A 203 14.78 -12.95 -14.74
C ALA A 203 14.71 -14.48 -14.78
N LEU A 204 14.06 -15.09 -13.79
CA LEU A 204 13.85 -16.55 -13.75
C LEU A 204 12.84 -17.02 -14.80
N THR A 205 11.81 -16.21 -15.08
CA THR A 205 10.82 -16.50 -16.11
C THR A 205 11.47 -16.52 -17.49
N ASP A 206 12.29 -15.52 -17.80
CA ASP A 206 13.05 -15.46 -19.06
C ASP A 206 14.01 -16.65 -19.21
N ALA A 207 14.75 -16.98 -18.15
CA ALA A 207 15.66 -18.12 -18.16
C ALA A 207 14.92 -19.46 -18.38
N LEU A 208 13.74 -19.63 -17.79
CA LEU A 208 12.90 -20.81 -18.00
C LEU A 208 12.35 -20.88 -19.42
N LEU A 209 11.81 -19.76 -19.94
CA LEU A 209 11.24 -19.73 -21.28
C LEU A 209 12.28 -20.03 -22.36
N ASP A 210 13.47 -19.43 -22.26
CA ASP A 210 14.60 -19.69 -23.16
C ASP A 210 15.01 -21.17 -23.10
N LYS A 211 15.13 -21.72 -21.88
CA LYS A 211 15.52 -23.12 -21.74
C LYS A 211 14.46 -24.08 -22.30
N MET A 212 13.20 -23.88 -21.97
CA MET A 212 12.09 -24.71 -22.45
C MET A 212 11.82 -24.55 -23.95
N GLY A 213 12.36 -23.51 -24.61
CA GLY A 213 12.33 -23.39 -26.07
C GLY A 213 13.41 -24.24 -26.77
N ARG A 214 14.48 -24.60 -26.02
CA ARG A 214 15.61 -25.39 -26.51
C ARG A 214 15.51 -26.89 -26.18
N LEU A 215 14.63 -27.27 -25.26
CA LEU A 215 14.32 -28.64 -24.86
C LEU A 215 13.23 -29.23 -25.77
#